data_AF-A0A7S0Y9C0-F1
#
_entry.id   AF-A0A7S0Y9C0-F1
#
_cell.length_a   1.000
_cell.length_b   1.000
_cell.length_c   1.000
_cell.angle_alpha   90.00
_cell.angle_beta   90.00
_cell.angle_gamma   90.00
#
_symmetry.space_group_name_H-M   'P 1'
#
loop_
_entity.id
_entity.type
_entity.pdbx_description
1 polymer ?
#
loop_
_entity_poly.entity_id
_entity_poly.type
_entity_poly.pdbx_seq_one_letter_code
_entity_poly.pdbx_strand_id
1 'polypeptide(L)'
;MEFAQNTNQRPGGPQWPVTNLVLDDLTRGLNEWRNIQDIVRLTFKAFHDVLKSQGEAIKALERTVDTKAGKTEVAAALQQKANVNDTAARVREIETMLTSKADIADMERRALKTEVEASLRTQASDIYSVLRSKAEDSELKSLKDAAEKQLSALKADTLRLAKGLEDTRAVLDTKAGAVEVSQALTQKADVAAVEERLKDKVGRKAFAEALSLKADQSHSDQLEQSLRHDLADIMTVLGRKAEQTALEEVGSRTERLRQRMESDSDTTAAALRTISATFDSTIADIRGRLEGSASQLAALGRGAAALEQALHDVETVTREQLGKKVDAVEVYRLLDKKADLTAVNEALSHKANEDLVVQLLTKVDADLDLAGKVEALQRDVAHKISADKGVYSVLEGLAKVDDVNKALLEVCAELETKAPQADLVKMERQQAQVNMGFAQNLHVARWLWKSGRVKTGGLVPWNVQAVNSAPDNYFWEEDKSTVVVVAPGLYEVSFAFFNGAGKRRPIVRLQVQGEVVATATKPTSMANGGGGGG
;
A
#
# COMPACT_ATOMS: atom_id res chain seq x y z
N MET A 1 -28.58 -4.94 87.63
CA MET A 1 -27.94 -6.24 87.87
C MET A 1 -26.49 -6.12 87.45
N GLU A 2 -25.63 -6.12 88.46
CA GLU A 2 -24.18 -6.19 88.37
C GLU A 2 -23.73 -7.39 87.54
N PHE A 3 -22.59 -7.29 86.86
CA PHE A 3 -21.57 -8.35 86.94
C PHE A 3 -20.17 -7.74 86.76
N ALA A 4 -19.53 -7.57 87.92
CA ALA A 4 -18.13 -7.82 88.25
C ALA A 4 -17.02 -7.37 87.30
N GLN A 5 -16.35 -6.30 87.73
CA GLN A 5 -14.92 -6.05 87.53
C GLN A 5 -14.11 -7.26 88.02
N ASN A 6 -13.17 -7.76 87.22
CA ASN A 6 -12.14 -8.67 87.69
C ASN A 6 -10.78 -7.97 87.66
N THR A 7 -10.30 -7.71 88.87
CA THR A 7 -9.02 -7.13 89.24
C THR A 7 -7.90 -8.13 88.96
N ASN A 8 -6.84 -7.69 88.28
CA ASN A 8 -5.57 -8.42 88.28
C ASN A 8 -4.43 -7.44 88.58
N GLN A 9 -4.42 -6.96 89.82
CA GLN A 9 -3.23 -6.41 90.45
C GLN A 9 -2.30 -7.58 90.78
N ARG A 10 -1.12 -7.63 90.15
CA ARG A 10 -0.04 -8.49 90.63
C ARG A 10 0.74 -7.78 91.75
N PRO A 11 1.12 -8.52 92.81
CA PRO A 11 1.81 -7.98 93.98
C PRO A 11 3.28 -7.66 93.68
N GLY A 12 3.82 -6.73 94.46
CA GLY A 12 5.14 -6.11 94.29
C GLY A 12 6.28 -7.09 94.05
N GLY A 13 6.90 -6.95 92.87
CA GLY A 13 8.28 -7.34 92.67
C GLY A 13 9.22 -6.31 93.29
N PRO A 14 10.44 -6.69 93.70
CA PRO A 14 11.38 -5.80 94.37
C PRO A 14 11.66 -4.57 93.51
N GLN A 15 11.36 -3.38 94.05
CA GLN A 15 11.81 -2.12 93.47
C GLN A 15 13.33 -2.05 93.58
N TRP A 16 14.01 -2.45 92.51
CA TRP A 16 15.41 -2.07 92.32
C TRP A 16 15.44 -0.56 92.08
N PRO A 17 16.26 0.21 92.82
CA PRO A 17 16.43 1.62 92.53
C PRO A 17 16.87 1.77 91.07
N VAL A 18 16.20 2.65 90.33
CA VAL A 18 16.35 2.83 88.89
C VAL A 18 17.81 3.20 88.57
N THR A 19 18.60 2.22 88.15
CA THR A 19 20.00 2.36 87.72
C THR A 19 20.16 2.93 86.30
N ASN A 20 19.11 3.54 85.72
CA ASN A 20 19.20 4.14 84.39
C ASN A 20 20.16 5.33 84.34
N LEU A 21 20.33 6.10 85.43
CA LEU A 21 21.32 7.19 85.45
C LEU A 21 22.75 6.65 85.34
N VAL A 22 23.05 5.53 86.00
CA VAL A 22 24.41 5.00 86.08
C VAL A 22 24.90 4.50 84.71
N LEU A 23 24.03 3.83 83.94
CA LEU A 23 24.40 3.30 82.63
C LEU A 23 24.52 4.39 81.55
N ASP A 24 23.64 5.39 81.57
CA ASP A 24 23.72 6.54 80.65
C ASP A 24 24.94 7.43 80.97
N ASP A 25 25.31 7.60 82.24
CA ASP A 25 26.52 8.32 82.65
C ASP A 25 27.79 7.55 82.27
N LEU A 26 27.79 6.21 82.39
CA LEU A 26 28.90 5.34 81.97
C LEU A 26 29.09 5.32 80.45
N THR A 27 28.03 5.45 79.64
CA THR A 27 28.11 5.47 78.17
C THR A 27 28.39 6.87 77.60
N ARG A 28 28.02 7.92 78.32
CA ARG A 28 28.39 9.33 78.02
C ARG A 28 29.79 9.70 78.49
N GLY A 29 30.49 8.80 79.18
CA GLY A 29 31.87 9.02 79.65
C GLY A 29 31.97 9.89 80.90
N LEU A 30 30.87 10.10 81.63
CA LEU A 30 30.84 10.89 82.86
C LEU A 30 31.45 10.15 84.06
N ASN A 31 31.65 8.83 83.96
CA ASN A 31 32.45 8.04 84.87
C ASN A 31 33.57 7.32 84.12
N GLU A 32 34.83 7.61 84.49
CA GLU A 32 35.99 6.92 83.92
C GLU A 32 35.95 5.44 84.31
N TRP A 33 35.79 4.57 83.33
CA TRP A 33 35.96 3.13 83.49
C TRP A 33 37.45 2.86 83.78
N ARG A 34 37.85 2.90 85.05
CA ARG A 34 39.24 2.68 85.44
C ARG A 34 39.63 1.21 85.19
N ASN A 35 40.79 0.98 84.58
CA ASN A 35 41.37 -0.35 84.30
C ASN A 35 40.59 -1.28 83.33
N ILE A 36 39.67 -0.75 82.52
CA ILE A 36 39.00 -1.56 81.48
C ILE A 36 39.55 -1.16 80.11
N GLN A 37 39.96 -2.15 79.32
CA GLN A 37 40.49 -1.94 77.97
C GLN A 37 39.46 -1.22 77.09
N ASP A 38 39.91 -0.27 76.29
CA ASP A 38 39.02 0.57 75.47
C ASP A 38 38.14 -0.26 74.51
N ILE A 39 38.66 -1.38 74.00
CA ILE A 39 37.89 -2.27 73.13
C ILE A 39 36.63 -2.81 73.82
N VAL A 40 36.71 -3.11 75.12
CA VAL A 40 35.55 -3.57 75.90
C VAL A 40 34.53 -2.44 76.04
N ARG A 41 34.98 -1.21 76.29
CA ARG A 41 34.08 -0.04 76.40
C ARG A 41 33.38 0.27 75.07
N LEU A 42 34.12 0.25 73.96
CA LEU A 42 33.58 0.43 72.62
C LEU A 42 32.55 -0.64 72.29
N THR A 43 32.81 -1.89 72.64
CA THR A 43 31.87 -3.00 72.41
C THR A 43 30.59 -2.84 73.23
N PHE A 44 30.69 -2.47 74.50
CA PHE A 44 29.51 -2.22 75.35
C PHE A 44 28.70 -1.00 74.88
N LYS A 45 29.38 0.06 74.43
CA LYS A 45 28.71 1.24 73.87
C LYS A 45 27.96 0.87 72.58
N ALA A 46 28.61 0.18 71.65
CA ALA A 46 27.97 -0.29 70.42
C ALA A 46 26.78 -1.21 70.72
N PHE A 47 26.92 -2.13 71.68
CA PHE A 47 25.83 -3.01 72.10
C PHE A 47 24.65 -2.25 72.71
N HIS A 48 24.93 -1.26 73.56
CA HIS A 48 23.91 -0.39 74.14
C HIS A 48 23.16 0.42 73.07
N ASP A 49 23.88 0.97 72.08
CA ASP A 49 23.29 1.73 70.98
C ASP A 49 22.36 0.85 70.12
N VAL A 50 22.75 -0.40 69.86
CA VAL A 50 21.89 -1.38 69.15
C VAL A 50 20.64 -1.70 69.96
N LEU A 51 20.76 -1.98 71.26
CA LEU A 51 19.61 -2.26 72.12
C LEU A 51 18.64 -1.07 72.19
N LYS A 52 19.17 0.15 72.27
CA LYS A 52 18.36 1.37 72.28
C LYS A 52 17.60 1.52 70.96
N SER A 53 18.28 1.36 69.82
CA SER A 53 17.65 1.42 68.49
C SER A 53 16.57 0.35 68.32
N GLN A 54 16.81 -0.88 68.76
CA GLN A 54 15.81 -1.95 68.73
C GLN A 54 14.60 -1.63 69.62
N GLY A 55 14.82 -1.10 70.83
CA GLY A 55 13.75 -0.68 71.72
C GLY A 55 12.87 0.44 71.14
N GLU A 56 13.47 1.40 70.43
CA GLU A 56 12.74 2.44 69.72
C GLU A 56 11.93 1.88 68.53
N ALA A 57 12.49 0.94 67.77
CA ALA A 57 11.80 0.26 66.67
C ALA A 57 10.60 -0.57 67.15
N ILE A 58 10.74 -1.28 68.27
CA ILE A 58 9.65 -2.04 68.89
C ILE A 58 8.52 -1.08 69.31
N LYS A 59 8.84 0.03 69.98
CA LYS A 59 7.83 1.04 70.36
C LYS A 59 7.13 1.66 69.15
N ALA A 60 7.84 1.85 68.04
CA ALA A 60 7.24 2.33 66.80
C ALA A 60 6.29 1.29 66.17
N LEU A 61 6.67 0.01 66.20
CA LEU A 61 5.82 -1.10 65.77
C LEU A 61 4.57 -1.23 66.65
N GLU A 62 4.70 -1.14 67.97
CA GLU A 62 3.57 -1.17 68.92
C GLU A 62 2.55 -0.06 68.59
N ARG A 63 3.02 1.18 68.38
CA ARG A 63 2.14 2.29 67.95
C ARG A 63 1.47 2.04 66.60
N THR A 64 2.16 1.38 65.68
CA THR A 64 1.62 1.08 64.33
C THR A 64 0.60 -0.06 64.39
N VAL A 65 0.78 -1.02 65.28
CA VAL A 65 -0.17 -2.13 65.49
C VAL A 65 -1.44 -1.61 66.19
N ASP A 66 -1.28 -0.75 67.19
CA ASP A 66 -2.43 -0.13 67.88
C ASP A 66 -3.29 0.76 66.96
N THR A 67 -2.69 1.32 65.90
CA THR A 67 -3.42 2.14 64.91
C THR A 67 -4.04 1.33 63.78
N LYS A 68 -3.52 0.13 63.45
CA LYS A 68 -4.03 -0.70 62.35
C LYS A 68 -5.07 -1.75 62.73
N ALA A 69 -5.39 -1.91 64.02
CA ALA A 69 -6.36 -2.90 64.49
C ALA A 69 -7.66 -2.28 65.04
N GLY A 70 -8.09 -1.14 64.49
CA GLY A 70 -9.40 -0.58 64.78
C GLY A 70 -10.51 -1.47 64.23
N LYS A 71 -11.14 -2.27 65.10
CA LYS A 71 -12.34 -3.08 64.79
C LYS A 71 -13.45 -2.25 64.08
N THR A 72 -13.43 -0.94 64.30
CA THR A 72 -14.27 0.10 63.66
C THR A 72 -13.97 0.32 62.18
N GLU A 73 -12.71 0.32 61.74
CA GLU A 73 -12.36 0.50 60.31
C GLU A 73 -12.72 -0.75 59.50
N VAL A 74 -12.51 -1.94 60.07
CA VAL A 74 -12.90 -3.21 59.41
C VAL A 74 -14.42 -3.31 59.31
N ALA A 75 -15.17 -2.87 60.32
CA ALA A 75 -16.63 -2.81 60.27
C ALA A 75 -17.14 -1.79 59.23
N ALA A 76 -16.52 -0.60 59.14
CA ALA A 76 -16.87 0.41 58.14
C ALA A 76 -16.57 -0.05 56.71
N ALA A 77 -15.43 -0.72 56.48
CA ALA A 77 -15.07 -1.25 55.16
C ALA A 77 -16.00 -2.38 54.70
N LEU A 78 -16.44 -3.26 55.61
CA LEU A 78 -17.42 -4.31 55.31
C LEU A 78 -18.81 -3.72 55.00
N GLN A 79 -19.21 -2.66 55.71
CA GLN A 79 -20.49 -1.99 55.49
C GLN A 79 -20.53 -1.21 54.17
N GLN A 80 -19.38 -0.65 53.75
CA GLN A 80 -19.23 0.00 52.45
C GLN A 80 -19.20 -1.00 51.28
N LYS A 81 -18.70 -2.23 51.49
CA LYS A 81 -18.73 -3.31 50.48
C LYS A 81 -20.09 -3.99 50.31
N ALA A 82 -21.01 -3.80 51.25
CA ALA A 82 -22.36 -4.40 51.25
C ALA A 82 -23.47 -3.45 50.77
N ASN A 83 -23.12 -2.30 50.19
CA ASN A 83 -24.11 -1.34 49.75
C ASN A 83 -24.65 -1.73 48.36
N VAL A 84 -25.75 -2.50 48.35
CA VAL A 84 -26.47 -3.00 47.16
C VAL A 84 -26.76 -1.87 46.14
N ASN A 85 -26.91 -0.64 46.63
CA ASN A 85 -27.12 0.55 45.81
C ASN A 85 -25.91 0.94 44.96
N ASP A 86 -24.69 0.77 45.46
CA ASP A 86 -23.46 1.09 44.71
C ASP A 86 -23.19 0.02 43.64
N THR A 87 -23.49 -1.25 43.94
CA THR A 87 -23.46 -2.31 42.93
C THR A 87 -24.53 -2.11 41.85
N ALA A 88 -25.75 -1.69 42.23
CA ALA A 88 -26.80 -1.39 41.26
C ALA A 88 -26.47 -0.18 40.38
N ALA A 89 -25.82 0.84 40.95
CA ALA A 89 -25.33 2.01 40.20
C ALA A 89 -24.26 1.63 39.18
N ARG A 90 -23.26 0.80 39.58
CA ARG A 90 -22.22 0.30 38.68
C ARG A 90 -22.76 -0.60 37.58
N VAL A 91 -23.76 -1.43 37.87
CA VAL A 91 -24.42 -2.26 36.84
C VAL A 91 -25.14 -1.38 35.81
N ARG A 92 -25.85 -0.34 36.24
CA ARG A 92 -26.46 0.63 35.31
C ARG A 92 -25.43 1.39 34.49
N GLU A 93 -24.31 1.79 35.09
CA GLU A 93 -23.22 2.45 34.37
C GLU A 93 -22.62 1.52 33.30
N ILE A 94 -22.42 0.24 33.63
CA ILE A 94 -21.98 -0.78 32.66
C ILE A 94 -23.01 -0.97 31.55
N GLU A 95 -24.32 -1.01 31.85
CA GLU A 95 -25.39 -1.08 30.84
C GLU A 95 -25.36 0.12 29.88
N THR A 96 -25.14 1.34 30.40
CA THR A 96 -25.00 2.54 29.57
C THR A 96 -23.71 2.55 28.73
N MET A 97 -22.62 1.99 29.25
CA MET A 97 -21.38 1.81 28.48
C MET A 97 -21.51 0.73 27.40
N LEU A 98 -22.26 -0.34 27.67
CA LEU A 98 -22.49 -1.42 26.70
C LEU A 98 -23.36 -0.93 25.54
N THR A 99 -24.43 -0.19 25.84
CA THR A 99 -25.31 0.39 24.81
C THR A 99 -24.57 1.42 23.95
N SER A 100 -23.80 2.33 24.56
CA SER A 100 -22.98 3.27 23.80
C SER A 100 -21.88 2.59 22.97
N LYS A 101 -21.26 1.51 23.46
CA LYS A 101 -20.32 0.70 22.65
C LYS A 101 -21.00 -0.01 21.49
N ALA A 102 -22.23 -0.51 21.67
CA ALA A 102 -23.01 -1.11 20.58
C ALA A 102 -23.32 -0.06 19.50
N ASP A 103 -23.68 1.17 19.90
CA ASP A 103 -23.91 2.28 18.98
C ASP A 103 -22.62 2.68 18.23
N ILE A 104 -21.46 2.70 18.90
CA ILE A 104 -20.17 2.98 18.27
C ILE A 104 -19.82 1.92 17.23
N ALA A 105 -20.01 0.63 17.54
CA ALA A 105 -19.74 -0.46 16.59
C ALA A 105 -20.65 -0.38 15.35
N ASP A 106 -21.91 0.02 15.53
CA ASP A 106 -22.83 0.24 14.41
C ASP A 106 -22.48 1.51 13.61
N MET A 107 -21.99 2.57 14.25
CA MET A 107 -21.47 3.75 13.56
C MET A 107 -20.20 3.42 12.75
N GLU A 108 -19.27 2.62 13.29
CA GLU A 108 -18.07 2.16 12.59
C GLU A 108 -18.42 1.33 11.36
N ARG A 109 -19.39 0.41 11.48
CA ARG A 109 -19.90 -0.34 10.31
C ARG A 109 -20.51 0.57 9.25
N ARG A 110 -21.26 1.61 9.64
CA ARG A 110 -21.84 2.58 8.70
C ARG A 110 -20.79 3.46 8.05
N ALA A 111 -19.76 3.87 8.79
CA ALA A 111 -18.64 4.64 8.26
C ALA A 111 -17.84 3.81 7.24
N LEU A 112 -17.48 2.58 7.58
CA LEU A 112 -16.80 1.64 6.67
C LEU A 112 -17.63 1.37 5.40
N LYS A 113 -18.95 1.17 5.55
CA LYS A 113 -19.84 0.99 4.39
C LYS A 113 -19.84 2.23 3.49
N THR A 114 -19.85 3.43 4.07
CA THR A 114 -19.85 4.69 3.32
C THR A 114 -18.52 4.92 2.61
N GLU A 115 -17.39 4.61 3.25
CA GLU A 115 -16.06 4.68 2.63
C GLU A 115 -15.91 3.66 1.49
N VAL A 116 -16.39 2.43 1.66
CA VAL A 116 -16.39 1.41 0.60
C VAL A 116 -17.26 1.85 -0.58
N GLU A 117 -18.47 2.39 -0.33
CA GLU A 117 -19.33 2.92 -1.39
C GLU A 117 -18.70 4.12 -2.12
N ALA A 118 -18.03 5.02 -1.39
CA ALA A 118 -17.29 6.13 -1.98
C ALA A 118 -16.11 5.65 -2.83
N SER A 119 -15.32 4.69 -2.33
CA SER A 119 -14.20 4.09 -3.06
C SER A 119 -14.66 3.39 -4.35
N LEU A 120 -15.75 2.63 -4.28
CA LEU A 120 -16.34 1.96 -5.44
C LEU A 120 -16.85 2.97 -6.49
N ARG A 121 -17.45 4.09 -6.06
CA ARG A 121 -17.86 5.17 -6.99
C ARG A 121 -16.67 5.82 -7.66
N THR A 122 -15.59 6.10 -6.94
CA THR A 122 -14.36 6.65 -7.51
C THR A 122 -13.74 5.69 -8.50
N GLN A 123 -13.60 4.40 -8.15
CA GLN A 123 -13.09 3.38 -9.07
C GLN A 123 -13.96 3.23 -10.32
N ALA A 124 -15.29 3.24 -10.18
CA ALA A 124 -16.19 3.20 -11.34
C ALA A 124 -16.00 4.44 -12.23
N SER A 125 -15.86 5.63 -11.65
CA SER A 125 -15.58 6.87 -12.37
C SER A 125 -14.25 6.81 -13.12
N ASP A 126 -13.20 6.26 -12.50
CA ASP A 126 -11.89 6.10 -13.12
C ASP A 126 -11.91 5.07 -14.26
N ILE A 127 -12.65 3.97 -14.09
CA ILE A 127 -12.88 3.00 -15.17
C ILE A 127 -13.62 3.68 -16.34
N TYR A 128 -14.65 4.48 -16.06
CA TYR A 128 -15.35 5.24 -17.10
C TYR A 128 -14.44 6.27 -17.79
N SER A 129 -13.53 6.93 -17.06
CA SER A 129 -12.61 7.91 -17.66
C SER A 129 -11.55 7.24 -18.52
N VAL A 130 -11.02 6.08 -18.10
CA VAL A 130 -10.06 5.28 -18.88
C VAL A 130 -10.72 4.66 -20.11
N LEU A 131 -11.93 4.13 -19.98
CA LEU A 131 -12.69 3.60 -21.12
C LEU A 131 -13.04 4.72 -22.10
N ARG A 132 -13.38 5.91 -21.60
CA ARG A 132 -13.66 7.08 -22.43
C ARG A 132 -12.40 7.62 -23.11
N SER A 133 -11.26 7.68 -22.43
CA SER A 133 -10.01 8.13 -23.04
C SER A 133 -9.50 7.14 -24.09
N LYS A 134 -9.67 5.83 -23.88
CA LYS A 134 -9.44 4.80 -24.90
C LYS A 134 -10.45 4.85 -26.04
N ALA A 135 -11.71 5.16 -25.78
CA ALA A 135 -12.71 5.33 -26.84
C ALA A 135 -12.48 6.63 -27.65
N GLU A 136 -11.92 7.66 -27.02
CA GLU A 136 -11.47 8.91 -27.63
C GLU A 136 -10.01 8.81 -28.13
N ASP A 137 -9.49 7.58 -28.34
CA ASP A 137 -8.09 7.32 -28.70
C ASP A 137 -7.64 8.29 -29.80
N SER A 138 -6.87 9.28 -29.37
CA SER A 138 -6.20 10.24 -30.24
C SER A 138 -5.33 9.53 -31.28
N GLU A 139 -4.88 8.31 -30.97
CA GLU A 139 -4.21 7.39 -31.87
C GLU A 139 -5.14 6.96 -33.02
N LEU A 140 -6.37 6.52 -32.73
CA LEU A 140 -7.37 6.14 -33.74
C LEU A 140 -7.74 7.32 -34.63
N LYS A 141 -7.88 8.51 -34.04
CA LYS A 141 -8.11 9.75 -34.80
C LYS A 141 -6.90 10.10 -35.67
N SER A 142 -5.68 9.98 -35.14
CA SER A 142 -4.44 10.24 -35.89
C SER A 142 -4.23 9.24 -37.03
N LEU A 143 -4.60 7.97 -36.82
CA LEU A 143 -4.57 6.90 -37.83
C LEU A 143 -5.57 7.17 -38.93
N LYS A 144 -6.79 7.60 -38.57
CA LYS A 144 -7.80 8.04 -39.53
C LYS A 144 -7.31 9.24 -40.34
N ASP A 145 -6.78 10.27 -39.69
CA ASP A 145 -6.28 11.48 -40.37
C ASP A 145 -5.07 11.16 -41.27
N ALA A 146 -4.20 10.22 -40.86
CA ALA A 146 -3.09 9.74 -41.67
C ALA A 146 -3.58 8.95 -42.89
N ALA A 147 -4.57 8.08 -42.71
CA ALA A 147 -5.19 7.32 -43.81
C ALA A 147 -5.90 8.24 -44.80
N GLU A 148 -6.61 9.27 -44.34
CA GLU A 148 -7.25 10.28 -45.20
C GLU A 148 -6.21 11.10 -45.98
N LYS A 149 -5.08 11.47 -45.36
CA LYS A 149 -3.96 12.12 -46.06
C LYS A 149 -3.35 11.22 -47.14
N GLN A 150 -3.12 9.94 -46.84
CA GLN A 150 -2.59 8.99 -47.83
C GLN A 150 -3.57 8.79 -49.00
N LEU A 151 -4.87 8.67 -48.71
CA LEU A 151 -5.91 8.56 -49.73
C LEU A 151 -5.95 9.82 -50.63
N SER A 152 -5.80 11.01 -50.04
CA SER A 152 -5.73 12.28 -50.76
C SER A 152 -4.50 12.34 -51.68
N ALA A 153 -3.34 11.93 -51.19
CA ALA A 153 -2.11 11.90 -51.98
C ALA A 153 -2.24 10.93 -53.17
N LEU A 154 -2.76 9.72 -52.93
CA LEU A 154 -2.98 8.74 -53.99
C LEU A 154 -3.95 9.25 -55.07
N LYS A 155 -5.04 9.92 -54.67
CA LYS A 155 -5.96 10.56 -55.63
C LYS A 155 -5.28 11.62 -56.48
N ALA A 156 -4.40 12.43 -55.88
CA ALA A 156 -3.64 13.45 -56.61
C ALA A 156 -2.66 12.82 -57.62
N ASP A 157 -1.99 11.74 -57.24
CA ASP A 157 -1.09 11.00 -58.14
C ASP A 157 -1.86 10.33 -59.28
N THR A 158 -3.05 9.78 -58.99
CA THR A 158 -3.91 9.16 -60.01
C THR A 158 -4.37 10.21 -61.04
N LEU A 159 -4.72 11.43 -60.58
CA LEU A 159 -5.05 12.56 -61.45
C LEU A 159 -3.85 13.02 -62.30
N ARG A 160 -2.64 13.05 -61.71
CA ARG A 160 -1.41 13.36 -62.46
C ARG A 160 -1.10 12.32 -63.53
N LEU A 161 -1.24 11.03 -63.20
CA LEU A 161 -1.06 9.93 -64.15
C LEU A 161 -2.10 9.99 -65.27
N ALA A 162 -3.37 10.24 -64.95
CA ALA A 162 -4.42 10.40 -65.94
C ALA A 162 -4.10 11.55 -66.91
N LYS A 163 -3.68 12.71 -66.37
CA LYS A 163 -3.25 13.85 -67.18
C LYS A 163 -2.03 13.53 -68.04
N GLY A 164 -1.02 12.86 -67.48
CA GLY A 164 0.17 12.43 -68.24
C GLY A 164 -0.17 11.45 -69.36
N LEU A 165 -1.13 10.56 -69.15
CA LEU A 165 -1.68 9.66 -70.17
C LEU A 165 -2.42 10.43 -71.28
N GLU A 166 -3.15 11.48 -70.91
CA GLU A 166 -3.85 12.34 -71.86
C GLU A 166 -2.89 13.21 -72.67
N ASP A 167 -1.87 13.77 -72.03
CA ASP A 167 -0.79 14.52 -72.69
C ASP A 167 0.00 13.61 -73.64
N THR A 168 0.35 12.38 -73.21
CA THR A 168 1.04 11.41 -74.09
C THR A 168 0.15 10.93 -75.23
N ARG A 169 -1.16 10.77 -75.01
CA ARG A 169 -2.13 10.50 -76.07
C ARG A 169 -2.23 11.65 -77.06
N ALA A 170 -2.27 12.90 -76.60
CA ALA A 170 -2.27 14.08 -77.48
C ALA A 170 -0.97 14.21 -78.28
N VAL A 171 0.18 13.91 -77.67
CA VAL A 171 1.48 13.83 -78.36
C VAL A 171 1.50 12.69 -79.38
N LEU A 172 0.90 11.55 -79.05
CA LEU A 172 0.75 10.44 -79.99
C LEU A 172 -0.20 10.79 -81.13
N ASP A 173 -1.33 11.46 -80.89
CA ASP A 173 -2.26 11.88 -81.94
C ASP A 173 -1.66 12.96 -82.86
N THR A 174 -0.78 13.83 -82.32
CA THR A 174 -0.02 14.80 -83.12
C THR A 174 1.15 14.17 -83.88
N LYS A 175 1.90 13.24 -83.27
CA LYS A 175 3.00 12.50 -83.95
C LYS A 175 2.52 11.38 -84.87
N ALA A 176 1.34 10.84 -84.64
CA ALA A 176 0.63 9.91 -85.51
C ALA A 176 -0.33 10.65 -86.45
N GLY A 177 -0.05 11.92 -86.74
CA GLY A 177 -0.52 12.58 -87.94
C GLY A 177 -0.01 11.82 -89.17
N ALA A 178 -0.75 10.78 -89.57
CA ALA A 178 -0.62 10.11 -90.86
C ALA A 178 -0.64 11.14 -92.01
N VAL A 179 -1.17 12.35 -91.76
CA VAL A 179 -1.17 13.49 -92.67
C VAL A 179 0.21 14.13 -92.85
N GLU A 180 1.05 14.28 -91.82
CA GLU A 180 2.38 14.90 -91.97
C GLU A 180 3.41 13.93 -92.57
N VAL A 181 3.34 12.65 -92.24
CA VAL A 181 4.17 11.61 -92.88
C VAL A 181 3.71 11.36 -94.33
N SER A 182 2.40 11.40 -94.61
CA SER A 182 1.85 11.34 -95.98
C SER A 182 2.13 12.61 -96.80
N GLN A 183 2.08 13.80 -96.18
CA GLN A 183 2.48 15.07 -96.81
C GLN A 183 3.98 15.14 -97.06
N ALA A 184 4.83 14.70 -96.13
CA ALA A 184 6.29 14.65 -96.35
C ALA A 184 6.71 13.62 -97.41
N LEU A 185 5.98 12.50 -97.54
CA LEU A 185 6.17 11.52 -98.61
C LEU A 185 5.67 12.02 -99.97
N THR A 186 4.61 12.84 -100.02
CA THR A 186 4.13 13.46 -101.26
C THR A 186 4.93 14.70 -101.67
N GLN A 187 5.52 15.45 -100.71
CA GLN A 187 6.41 16.59 -101.00
C GLN A 187 7.84 16.17 -101.38
N LYS A 188 8.28 14.95 -101.02
CA LYS A 188 9.54 14.35 -101.50
C LYS A 188 9.43 13.63 -102.85
N ALA A 189 8.25 13.62 -103.48
CA ALA A 189 8.02 12.99 -104.77
C ALA A 189 7.96 13.99 -105.94
N ASP A 190 8.77 15.05 -105.92
CA ASP A 190 9.06 15.85 -107.11
C ASP A 190 10.44 15.46 -107.68
N VAL A 191 10.48 14.24 -108.23
CA VAL A 191 11.65 13.65 -108.89
C VAL A 191 12.01 14.43 -110.17
N ALA A 192 11.09 15.24 -110.71
CA ALA A 192 11.30 16.03 -111.93
C ALA A 192 12.11 17.32 -111.68
N ALA A 193 11.91 18.00 -110.56
CA ALA A 193 12.60 19.26 -110.25
C ALA A 193 14.10 19.10 -109.90
N VAL A 194 14.51 17.92 -109.43
CA VAL A 194 15.92 17.61 -109.11
C VAL A 194 16.71 17.21 -110.37
N GLU A 195 16.05 16.64 -111.38
CA GLU A 195 16.68 16.25 -112.65
C GLU A 195 17.05 17.47 -113.54
N GLU A 196 16.28 18.56 -113.43
CA GLU A 196 16.49 19.77 -114.24
C GLU A 196 17.61 20.67 -113.69
N ARG A 197 17.80 20.73 -112.36
CA ARG A 197 18.89 21.52 -111.73
C ARG A 197 20.25 20.84 -111.68
N LEU A 198 20.33 19.54 -111.95
CA LEU A 198 21.59 18.77 -112.01
C LEU A 198 22.20 18.68 -113.42
N LYS A 199 21.53 19.25 -114.44
CA LYS A 199 22.03 19.32 -115.81
C LYS A 199 22.99 20.47 -116.07
N ASP A 200 22.95 21.52 -115.24
CA ASP A 200 23.71 22.73 -115.52
C ASP A 200 24.72 23.04 -114.40
N LYS A 201 25.99 22.84 -114.75
CA LYS A 201 27.21 23.25 -114.02
C LYS A 201 27.54 22.46 -112.75
N VAL A 202 28.46 21.50 -112.91
CA VAL A 202 29.82 21.48 -112.35
C VAL A 202 30.38 20.06 -112.53
N GLY A 203 31.60 19.96 -113.06
CA GLY A 203 32.24 18.72 -113.47
C GLY A 203 32.33 17.68 -112.34
N ARG A 204 31.61 16.57 -112.51
CA ARG A 204 31.43 15.48 -111.54
C ARG A 204 32.71 14.73 -111.12
N LYS A 205 33.87 15.00 -111.71
CA LYS A 205 35.09 14.21 -111.44
C LYS A 205 35.98 14.80 -110.33
N ALA A 206 36.06 16.12 -110.20
CA ALA A 206 36.92 16.77 -109.20
C ALA A 206 36.27 16.93 -107.82
N PHE A 207 34.93 16.95 -107.74
CA PHE A 207 34.19 17.04 -106.47
C PHE A 207 33.98 15.65 -105.81
N ALA A 208 33.90 14.59 -106.62
CA ALA A 208 33.74 13.22 -106.13
C ALA A 208 35.00 12.69 -105.41
N GLU A 209 36.20 13.02 -105.88
CA GLU A 209 37.45 12.61 -105.22
C GLU A 209 37.67 13.35 -103.89
N ALA A 210 37.27 14.62 -103.77
CA ALA A 210 37.41 15.41 -102.53
C ALA A 210 36.35 15.08 -101.45
N LEU A 211 35.16 14.61 -101.83
CA LEU A 211 34.12 14.17 -100.88
C LEU A 211 34.32 12.72 -100.40
N SER A 212 34.92 11.86 -101.23
CA SER A 212 35.20 10.46 -100.84
C SER A 212 36.29 10.33 -99.76
N LEU A 213 37.12 11.36 -99.56
CA LEU A 213 38.24 11.31 -98.62
C LEU A 213 37.97 12.04 -97.29
N LYS A 214 36.83 12.76 -97.16
CA LYS A 214 36.54 13.61 -95.98
C LYS A 214 35.15 13.45 -95.38
N ALA A 215 34.32 12.57 -95.95
CA ALA A 215 33.05 12.16 -95.38
C ALA A 215 33.04 10.63 -95.24
N ASP A 216 33.90 10.11 -94.38
CA ASP A 216 33.77 8.73 -93.94
C ASP A 216 32.61 8.68 -92.92
N GLN A 217 31.38 8.82 -93.45
CA GLN A 217 30.14 8.74 -92.70
C GLN A 217 30.09 7.44 -91.88
N SER A 218 30.76 6.39 -92.37
CA SER A 218 30.96 5.12 -91.66
C SER A 218 31.69 5.30 -90.32
N HIS A 219 32.73 6.14 -90.25
CA HIS A 219 33.48 6.39 -89.02
C HIS A 219 32.69 7.25 -88.03
N SER A 220 31.92 8.22 -88.53
CA SER A 220 31.03 9.03 -87.67
C SER A 220 29.88 8.20 -87.10
N ASP A 221 29.26 7.35 -87.92
CA ASP A 221 28.16 6.49 -87.50
C ASP A 221 28.66 5.39 -86.54
N GLN A 222 29.88 4.86 -86.75
CA GLN A 222 30.54 3.95 -85.82
C GLN A 222 30.88 4.62 -84.49
N LEU A 223 31.37 5.86 -84.50
CA LEU A 223 31.65 6.62 -83.27
C LEU A 223 30.36 6.93 -82.51
N GLU A 224 29.27 7.30 -83.20
CA GLU A 224 27.98 7.54 -82.59
C GLU A 224 27.39 6.25 -81.99
N GLN A 225 27.49 5.12 -82.69
CA GLN A 225 27.08 3.82 -82.15
C GLN A 225 27.91 3.40 -80.94
N SER A 226 29.24 3.60 -80.98
CA SER A 226 30.13 3.34 -79.84
C SER A 226 29.74 4.18 -78.64
N LEU A 227 29.54 5.48 -78.82
CA LEU A 227 29.16 6.38 -77.72
C LEU A 227 27.77 6.06 -77.16
N ARG A 228 26.81 5.65 -78.01
CA ARG A 228 25.49 5.18 -77.53
C ARG A 228 25.60 3.89 -76.73
N HIS A 229 26.49 2.98 -77.14
CA HIS A 229 26.74 1.73 -76.42
C HIS A 229 27.41 2.01 -75.07
N ASP A 230 28.47 2.82 -75.05
CA ASP A 230 29.17 3.22 -73.82
C ASP A 230 28.24 3.93 -72.83
N LEU A 231 27.34 4.79 -73.33
CA LEU A 231 26.38 5.50 -72.49
C LEU A 231 25.30 4.57 -71.92
N ALA A 232 24.86 3.56 -72.67
CA ALA A 232 23.96 2.52 -72.17
C ALA A 232 24.64 1.64 -71.11
N ASP A 233 25.91 1.30 -71.30
CA ASP A 233 26.71 0.54 -70.33
C ASP A 233 26.95 1.35 -69.03
N ILE A 234 27.26 2.64 -69.15
CA ILE A 234 27.38 3.52 -67.98
C ILE A 234 26.05 3.64 -67.23
N MET A 235 24.92 3.79 -67.93
CA MET A 235 23.60 3.86 -67.30
C MET A 235 23.23 2.56 -66.58
N THR A 236 23.54 1.40 -67.16
CA THR A 236 23.28 0.10 -66.51
C THR A 236 24.19 -0.14 -65.29
N VAL A 237 25.46 0.28 -65.34
CA VAL A 237 26.37 0.21 -64.19
C VAL A 237 25.94 1.15 -63.07
N LEU A 238 25.55 2.39 -63.39
CA LEU A 238 25.03 3.35 -62.40
C LEU A 238 23.72 2.87 -61.78
N GLY A 239 22.81 2.29 -62.56
CA GLY A 239 21.56 1.69 -62.07
C GLY A 239 21.82 0.57 -61.06
N ARG A 240 22.68 -0.40 -61.42
CA ARG A 240 23.04 -1.51 -60.52
C ARG A 240 23.73 -1.03 -59.24
N LYS A 241 24.61 -0.03 -59.34
CA LYS A 241 25.34 0.50 -58.18
C LYS A 241 24.42 1.28 -57.24
N ALA A 242 23.50 2.09 -57.79
CA ALA A 242 22.50 2.80 -57.00
C ALA A 242 21.56 1.82 -56.27
N GLU A 243 21.10 0.77 -56.95
CA GLU A 243 20.26 -0.28 -56.34
C GLU A 243 21.02 -1.07 -55.27
N GLN A 244 22.27 -1.45 -55.52
CA GLN A 244 23.09 -2.18 -54.55
C GLN A 244 23.32 -1.37 -53.27
N THR A 245 23.65 -0.09 -53.39
CA THR A 245 23.91 0.77 -52.21
C THR A 245 22.64 0.96 -51.37
N ALA A 246 21.49 1.14 -52.04
CA ALA A 246 20.19 1.23 -51.37
C ALA A 246 19.80 -0.09 -50.68
N LEU A 247 20.08 -1.24 -51.31
CA LEU A 247 19.81 -2.56 -50.73
C LEU A 247 20.69 -2.83 -49.49
N GLU A 248 21.97 -2.48 -49.54
CA GLU A 248 22.89 -2.63 -48.41
C GLU A 248 22.49 -1.73 -47.23
N GLU A 249 22.06 -0.49 -47.50
CA GLU A 249 21.58 0.42 -46.45
C GLU A 249 20.30 -0.10 -45.79
N VAL A 250 19.31 -0.55 -46.60
CA VAL A 250 18.07 -1.17 -46.10
C VAL A 250 18.37 -2.45 -45.33
N GLY A 251 19.27 -3.30 -45.81
CA GLY A 251 19.73 -4.51 -45.11
C GLY A 251 20.35 -4.19 -43.75
N SER A 252 21.28 -3.23 -43.69
CA SER A 252 21.91 -2.81 -42.43
C SER A 252 20.92 -2.19 -41.44
N ARG A 253 19.88 -1.50 -41.93
CA ARG A 253 18.83 -0.90 -41.11
C ARG A 253 17.88 -1.96 -40.59
N THR A 254 17.55 -2.95 -41.42
CA THR A 254 16.68 -4.08 -41.06
C THR A 254 17.35 -4.96 -40.01
N GLU A 255 18.65 -5.25 -40.15
CA GLU A 255 19.40 -6.02 -39.15
C GLU A 255 19.54 -5.27 -37.82
N ARG A 256 19.77 -3.95 -37.85
CA ARG A 256 19.76 -3.12 -36.63
C ARG A 256 18.39 -3.11 -35.95
N LEU A 257 17.29 -3.09 -36.71
CA LEU A 257 15.95 -3.19 -36.16
C LEU A 257 15.70 -4.56 -35.54
N ARG A 258 16.15 -5.63 -36.22
CA ARG A 258 16.06 -7.02 -35.73
C ARG A 258 16.79 -7.17 -34.40
N GLN A 259 18.01 -6.67 -34.28
CA GLN A 259 18.81 -6.72 -33.04
C GLN A 259 18.16 -5.94 -31.90
N ARG A 260 17.54 -4.78 -32.18
CA ARG A 260 16.78 -4.04 -31.15
C ARG A 260 15.54 -4.80 -30.71
N MET A 261 14.77 -5.35 -31.64
CA MET A 261 13.60 -6.16 -31.30
C MET A 261 13.98 -7.38 -30.47
N GLU A 262 15.10 -8.03 -30.77
CA GLU A 262 15.58 -9.19 -30.01
C GLU A 262 16.03 -8.78 -28.60
N SER A 263 16.74 -7.66 -28.46
CA SER A 263 17.08 -7.06 -27.16
C SER A 263 15.83 -6.67 -26.35
N ASP A 264 14.87 -5.99 -26.97
CA ASP A 264 13.64 -5.56 -26.31
C ASP A 264 12.79 -6.77 -25.89
N SER A 265 12.75 -7.82 -26.73
CA SER A 265 12.11 -9.10 -26.43
C SER A 265 12.75 -9.78 -25.21
N ASP A 266 14.09 -9.83 -25.14
CA ASP A 266 14.81 -10.39 -24.00
C ASP A 266 14.58 -9.60 -22.71
N THR A 267 14.54 -8.26 -22.83
CA THR A 267 14.27 -7.36 -21.70
C THR A 267 12.85 -7.57 -21.17
N THR A 268 11.88 -7.71 -22.09
CA THR A 268 10.48 -7.98 -21.76
C THR A 268 10.32 -9.37 -21.12
N ALA A 269 11.01 -10.39 -21.64
CA ALA A 269 11.01 -11.73 -21.07
C ALA A 269 11.62 -11.75 -19.66
N ALA A 270 12.70 -11.01 -19.41
CA ALA A 270 13.31 -10.89 -18.08
C ALA A 270 12.37 -10.19 -17.08
N ALA A 271 11.69 -9.12 -17.50
CA ALA A 271 10.69 -8.44 -16.68
C ALA A 271 9.52 -9.37 -16.33
N LEU A 272 9.00 -10.13 -17.30
CA LEU A 272 7.92 -11.10 -17.08
C LEU A 272 8.32 -12.22 -16.13
N ARG A 273 9.55 -12.74 -16.21
CA ARG A 273 10.06 -13.73 -15.24
C ARG A 273 10.13 -13.15 -13.82
N THR A 274 10.56 -11.90 -13.68
CA THR A 274 10.63 -11.21 -12.38
C THR A 274 9.24 -11.04 -11.79
N ILE A 275 8.27 -10.61 -12.60
CA ILE A 275 6.87 -10.47 -12.19
C ILE A 275 6.27 -11.83 -11.81
N SER A 276 6.55 -12.88 -12.59
CA SER A 276 6.08 -14.24 -12.27
C SER A 276 6.63 -14.71 -10.92
N ALA A 277 7.93 -14.49 -10.66
CA ALA A 277 8.56 -14.86 -9.39
C ALA A 277 7.96 -14.09 -8.19
N THR A 278 7.64 -12.81 -8.35
CA THR A 278 6.96 -12.04 -7.27
C THR A 278 5.53 -12.50 -7.04
N PHE A 279 4.81 -12.89 -8.11
CA PHE A 279 3.49 -13.51 -8.00
C PHE A 279 3.56 -14.86 -7.29
N ASP A 280 4.51 -15.72 -7.62
CA ASP A 280 4.65 -17.02 -6.97
C ASP A 280 5.00 -16.87 -5.48
N SER A 281 5.87 -15.91 -5.13
CA SER A 281 6.20 -15.61 -3.73
C SER A 281 4.99 -15.09 -2.94
N THR A 282 4.16 -14.24 -3.54
CA THR A 282 2.95 -13.72 -2.86
C THR A 282 1.87 -14.79 -2.72
N ILE A 283 1.70 -15.67 -3.71
CA ILE A 283 0.81 -16.83 -3.61
C ILE A 283 1.28 -17.78 -2.50
N ALA A 284 2.59 -18.02 -2.39
CA ALA A 284 3.14 -18.86 -1.33
C ALA A 284 2.87 -18.28 0.07
N ASP A 285 3.07 -16.97 0.26
CA ASP A 285 2.78 -16.29 1.53
C ASP A 285 1.28 -16.36 1.89
N ILE A 286 0.40 -16.08 0.93
CA ILE A 286 -1.05 -16.17 1.12
C ILE A 286 -1.45 -17.60 1.51
N ARG A 287 -0.89 -18.63 0.86
CA ARG A 287 -1.14 -20.03 1.21
C ARG A 287 -0.68 -20.34 2.64
N GLY A 288 0.50 -19.89 3.04
CA GLY A 288 1.01 -20.09 4.40
C GLY A 288 0.11 -19.44 5.45
N ARG A 289 -0.38 -18.22 5.20
CA ARG A 289 -1.33 -17.52 6.09
C ARG A 289 -2.70 -18.22 6.14
N LEU A 290 -3.15 -18.78 5.03
CA LEU A 290 -4.41 -19.52 4.96
C LEU A 290 -4.32 -20.86 5.72
N GLU A 291 -3.22 -21.60 5.58
CA GLU A 291 -2.94 -22.80 6.37
C GLU A 291 -2.85 -22.48 7.87
N GLY A 292 -2.20 -21.37 8.23
CA GLY A 292 -2.19 -20.85 9.60
C GLY A 292 -3.60 -20.62 10.14
N SER A 293 -4.43 -19.89 9.39
CA SER A 293 -5.84 -19.63 9.77
C SER A 293 -6.66 -20.92 9.86
N ALA A 294 -6.47 -21.87 8.94
CA ALA A 294 -7.15 -23.16 8.96
C ALA A 294 -6.79 -23.98 10.20
N SER A 295 -5.52 -23.97 10.61
CA SER A 295 -5.06 -24.64 11.83
C SER A 295 -5.66 -24.02 13.10
N GLN A 296 -5.81 -22.69 13.15
CA GLN A 296 -6.48 -21.97 14.24
C GLN A 296 -7.98 -22.29 14.30
N LEU A 297 -8.67 -22.31 13.15
CA LEU A 297 -10.07 -22.73 13.05
C LEU A 297 -10.28 -24.17 13.52
N ALA A 298 -9.37 -25.09 13.15
CA ALA A 298 -9.42 -26.46 13.63
C ALA A 298 -9.21 -26.56 15.15
N ALA A 299 -8.35 -25.71 15.74
CA ALA A 299 -8.17 -25.65 17.18
C ALA A 299 -9.43 -25.12 17.90
N LEU A 300 -10.04 -24.06 17.38
CA LEU A 300 -11.31 -23.52 17.89
C LEU A 300 -12.44 -24.55 17.78
N GLY A 301 -12.53 -25.28 16.66
CA GLY A 301 -13.52 -26.34 16.48
C GLY A 301 -13.38 -27.47 17.52
N ARG A 302 -12.14 -27.88 17.84
CA ARG A 302 -11.88 -28.85 18.92
C ARG A 302 -12.30 -28.29 20.29
N GLY A 303 -12.05 -27.01 20.55
CA GLY A 303 -12.48 -26.34 21.77
C GLY A 303 -14.00 -26.27 21.91
N ALA A 304 -14.70 -25.94 20.82
CA ALA A 304 -16.16 -25.91 20.78
C ALA A 304 -16.77 -27.30 21.05
N ALA A 305 -16.25 -28.35 20.42
CA ALA A 305 -16.70 -29.72 20.65
C ALA A 305 -16.48 -30.17 22.11
N ALA A 306 -15.37 -29.78 22.73
CA ALA A 306 -15.11 -30.07 24.14
C ALA A 306 -16.10 -29.34 25.07
N LEU A 307 -16.46 -28.10 24.75
CA LEU A 307 -17.47 -27.33 25.49
C LEU A 307 -18.88 -27.91 25.33
N GLU A 308 -19.26 -28.33 24.12
CA GLU A 308 -20.55 -29.00 23.88
C GLU A 308 -20.65 -30.30 24.68
N GLN A 309 -19.59 -31.11 24.70
CA GLN A 309 -19.55 -32.33 25.51
C GLN A 309 -19.70 -32.02 27.00
N ALA A 310 -18.96 -31.03 27.52
CA ALA A 310 -19.07 -30.62 28.92
C ALA A 310 -20.49 -30.12 29.27
N LEU A 311 -21.13 -29.38 28.36
CA LEU A 311 -22.51 -28.91 28.55
C LEU A 311 -23.49 -30.09 28.59
N HIS A 312 -23.32 -31.07 27.69
CA HIS A 312 -24.15 -32.28 27.67
C HIS A 312 -23.98 -33.13 28.95
N ASP A 313 -22.76 -33.25 29.45
CA ASP A 313 -22.48 -33.95 30.70
C ASP A 313 -23.15 -33.23 31.89
N VAL A 314 -23.11 -31.89 31.92
CA VAL A 314 -23.84 -31.10 32.94
C VAL A 314 -25.35 -31.29 32.83
N GLU A 315 -25.90 -31.28 31.62
CA GLU A 315 -27.33 -31.45 31.38
C GLU A 315 -27.81 -32.84 31.79
N THR A 316 -27.07 -33.89 31.46
CA THR A 316 -27.38 -35.27 31.86
C THR A 316 -27.36 -35.45 33.36
N VAL A 317 -26.31 -34.95 34.04
CA VAL A 317 -26.23 -34.96 35.51
C VAL A 317 -27.39 -34.19 36.13
N THR A 318 -27.71 -33.01 35.60
CA THR A 318 -28.81 -32.18 36.12
C THR A 318 -30.16 -32.87 35.94
N ARG A 319 -30.40 -33.49 34.77
CA ARG A 319 -31.62 -34.26 34.48
C ARG A 319 -31.74 -35.48 35.38
N GLU A 320 -30.65 -36.21 35.64
CA GLU A 320 -30.65 -37.35 36.55
C GLU A 320 -30.97 -36.92 38.00
N GLN A 321 -30.40 -35.80 38.45
CA GLN A 321 -30.68 -35.24 39.78
C GLN A 321 -32.13 -34.75 39.92
N LEU A 322 -32.69 -34.14 38.87
CA LEU A 322 -34.10 -33.76 38.83
C LEU A 322 -35.01 -35.00 38.82
N GLY A 323 -34.67 -36.04 38.05
CA GLY A 323 -35.41 -37.31 38.04
C GLY A 323 -35.47 -37.99 39.41
N LYS A 324 -34.40 -37.91 40.20
CA LYS A 324 -34.36 -38.42 41.59
C LYS A 324 -35.16 -37.56 42.58
N LYS A 325 -35.37 -36.27 42.28
CA LYS A 325 -36.08 -35.32 43.15
C LYS A 325 -37.57 -35.14 42.80
N VAL A 326 -38.00 -35.63 41.65
CA VAL A 326 -39.39 -35.58 41.20
C VAL A 326 -39.98 -36.98 41.27
N ASP A 327 -40.00 -37.58 42.46
CA ASP A 327 -41.05 -38.54 42.77
C ASP A 327 -42.24 -37.75 43.34
N ALA A 328 -42.88 -36.99 42.45
CA ALA A 328 -44.05 -36.19 42.79
C ALA A 328 -45.18 -37.07 43.37
N VAL A 329 -45.19 -38.36 43.05
CA VAL A 329 -46.11 -39.35 43.61
C VAL A 329 -45.87 -39.55 45.10
N GLU A 330 -44.62 -39.60 45.56
CA GLU A 330 -44.28 -39.73 46.98
C GLU A 330 -44.69 -38.47 47.78
N VAL A 331 -44.52 -37.29 47.18
CA VAL A 331 -44.93 -36.01 47.79
C VAL A 331 -46.45 -35.86 47.87
N TYR A 332 -47.19 -36.20 46.80
CA TYR A 332 -48.66 -36.18 46.85
C TYR A 332 -49.23 -37.27 47.75
N ARG A 333 -48.62 -38.46 47.82
CA ARG A 333 -49.04 -39.55 48.71
C ARG A 333 -48.83 -39.22 50.20
N LEU A 334 -47.80 -38.44 50.54
CA LEU A 334 -47.57 -37.98 51.91
C LEU A 334 -48.47 -36.80 52.31
N LEU A 335 -48.89 -35.97 51.35
CA LEU A 335 -49.87 -34.91 51.60
C LEU A 335 -51.29 -35.48 51.79
N ASP A 336 -51.69 -36.50 51.03
CA ASP A 336 -53.02 -37.13 51.15
C ASP A 336 -53.20 -37.89 52.48
N LYS A 337 -52.11 -38.45 53.02
CA LYS A 337 -52.13 -39.12 54.34
C LYS A 337 -52.22 -38.16 55.53
N LYS A 338 -52.02 -36.85 55.34
CA LYS A 338 -51.97 -35.87 56.43
C LYS A 338 -53.28 -35.09 56.63
N ALA A 339 -54.34 -35.43 55.91
CA ALA A 339 -55.61 -34.71 55.90
C ALA A 339 -56.82 -35.49 56.43
N ASP A 340 -56.64 -36.43 57.36
CA ASP A 340 -57.77 -37.00 58.12
C ASP A 340 -57.56 -36.88 59.63
N LEU A 341 -57.85 -35.67 60.13
CA LEU A 341 -57.80 -35.30 61.54
C LEU A 341 -58.95 -35.94 62.35
N THR A 342 -59.92 -36.53 61.67
CA THR A 342 -61.09 -37.21 62.24
C THR A 342 -60.78 -38.67 62.58
N ALA A 343 -60.08 -39.39 61.69
CA ALA A 343 -59.68 -40.79 61.93
C ALA A 343 -58.69 -40.96 63.10
N VAL A 344 -57.80 -39.98 63.32
CA VAL A 344 -56.81 -40.01 64.43
C VAL A 344 -57.49 -39.84 65.79
N ASN A 345 -58.57 -39.06 65.87
CA ASN A 345 -59.27 -38.80 67.13
C ASN A 345 -60.23 -39.95 67.52
N GLU A 346 -60.77 -40.70 66.55
CA GLU A 346 -61.53 -41.92 66.80
C GLU A 346 -60.62 -43.09 67.24
N ALA A 347 -59.46 -43.27 66.62
CA ALA A 347 -58.53 -44.36 66.95
C ALA A 347 -57.87 -44.22 68.33
N LEU A 348 -57.68 -42.99 68.82
CA LEU A 348 -57.11 -42.74 70.16
C LEU A 348 -58.10 -43.03 71.31
N SER A 349 -59.40 -43.19 71.02
CA SER A 349 -60.41 -43.50 72.04
C SER A 349 -60.49 -44.99 72.40
N HIS A 350 -59.93 -45.87 71.57
CA HIS A 350 -59.99 -47.32 71.79
C HIS A 350 -58.63 -47.99 71.55
N LYS A 351 -58.03 -48.42 72.68
CA LYS A 351 -56.85 -49.32 72.83
C LYS A 351 -55.48 -48.64 72.88
N ALA A 352 -55.17 -48.02 74.01
CA ALA A 352 -53.80 -47.98 74.51
C ALA A 352 -53.46 -49.35 75.12
N ASN A 353 -52.87 -50.24 74.32
CA ASN A 353 -52.15 -51.40 74.84
C ASN A 353 -50.66 -51.07 74.72
N GLU A 354 -49.99 -50.96 75.87
CA GLU A 354 -48.64 -50.42 76.04
C GLU A 354 -47.59 -51.16 75.17
N ASP A 355 -47.78 -52.47 74.97
CA ASP A 355 -46.90 -53.30 74.13
C ASP A 355 -46.94 -52.93 72.64
N LEU A 356 -48.08 -52.45 72.12
CA LEU A 356 -48.18 -52.05 70.72
C LEU A 356 -47.48 -50.71 70.47
N VAL A 357 -47.47 -49.85 71.48
CA VAL A 357 -46.81 -48.53 71.44
C VAL A 357 -45.30 -48.70 71.44
N VAL A 358 -44.76 -49.65 72.21
CA VAL A 358 -43.31 -49.95 72.23
C VAL A 358 -42.84 -50.57 70.90
N GLN A 359 -43.64 -51.45 70.28
CA GLN A 359 -43.33 -52.00 68.95
C GLN A 359 -43.44 -50.95 67.84
N LEU A 360 -44.40 -50.03 67.92
CA LEU A 360 -44.50 -48.92 66.97
C LEU A 360 -43.37 -47.92 67.15
N LEU A 361 -42.96 -47.60 68.38
CA LEU A 361 -41.83 -46.69 68.64
C LEU A 361 -40.51 -47.27 68.13
N THR A 362 -40.24 -48.56 68.37
CA THR A 362 -39.03 -49.21 67.85
C THR A 362 -39.00 -49.31 66.32
N LYS A 363 -40.17 -49.51 65.69
CA LYS A 363 -40.29 -49.51 64.23
C LYS A 363 -40.19 -48.11 63.63
N VAL A 364 -40.72 -47.10 64.32
CA VAL A 364 -40.60 -45.69 63.93
C VAL A 364 -39.17 -45.18 64.09
N ASP A 365 -38.43 -45.59 65.14
CA ASP A 365 -37.01 -45.28 65.29
C ASP A 365 -36.14 -45.97 64.23
N ALA A 366 -36.47 -47.21 63.84
CA ALA A 366 -35.79 -47.92 62.77
C ALA A 366 -36.11 -47.35 61.37
N ASP A 367 -37.36 -46.98 61.10
CA ASP A 367 -37.80 -46.44 59.80
C ASP A 367 -37.39 -44.96 59.63
N LEU A 368 -37.27 -44.21 60.73
CA LEU A 368 -36.83 -42.83 60.67
C LEU A 368 -35.33 -42.73 60.37
N ASP A 369 -34.46 -43.60 60.91
CA ASP A 369 -32.99 -43.58 60.79
C ASP A 369 -32.46 -42.17 60.50
N LEU A 370 -32.92 -41.23 61.32
CA LEU A 370 -32.71 -39.81 61.07
C LEU A 370 -31.22 -39.50 61.20
N ALA A 371 -30.52 -40.23 62.08
CA ALA A 371 -29.08 -40.16 62.25
C ALA A 371 -28.34 -40.58 60.96
N GLY A 372 -28.66 -41.73 60.36
CA GLY A 372 -28.04 -42.17 59.11
C GLY A 372 -28.32 -41.21 57.94
N LYS A 373 -29.54 -40.68 57.85
CA LYS A 373 -29.91 -39.69 56.82
C LYS A 373 -29.21 -38.34 57.03
N VAL A 374 -29.07 -37.89 58.27
CA VAL A 374 -28.33 -36.66 58.61
C VAL A 374 -26.84 -36.81 58.32
N GLU A 375 -26.23 -37.96 58.64
CA GLU A 375 -24.84 -38.24 58.28
C GLU A 375 -24.62 -38.34 56.77
N ALA A 376 -25.56 -38.94 56.03
CA ALA A 376 -25.51 -39.01 54.57
C ALA A 376 -25.63 -37.61 53.93
N LEU A 377 -26.53 -36.76 54.45
CA LEU A 377 -26.65 -35.37 54.02
C LEU A 377 -25.40 -34.55 54.37
N GLN A 378 -24.83 -34.73 55.56
CA GLN A 378 -23.57 -34.07 55.92
C GLN A 378 -22.42 -34.48 55.01
N ARG A 379 -22.32 -35.76 54.63
CA ARG A 379 -21.33 -36.23 53.65
C ARG A 379 -21.58 -35.65 52.25
N ASP A 380 -22.83 -35.61 51.79
CA ASP A 380 -23.16 -35.06 50.47
C ASP A 380 -22.88 -33.55 50.40
N VAL A 381 -23.21 -32.80 51.46
CA VAL A 381 -22.89 -31.37 51.58
C VAL A 381 -21.38 -31.15 51.62
N ALA A 382 -20.63 -31.94 52.41
CA ALA A 382 -19.18 -31.83 52.46
C ALA A 382 -18.51 -32.16 51.10
N HIS A 383 -19.04 -33.15 50.38
CA HIS A 383 -18.56 -33.52 49.05
C HIS A 383 -18.88 -32.43 48.00
N LYS A 384 -20.07 -31.82 48.04
CA LYS A 384 -20.42 -30.72 47.12
C LYS A 384 -19.59 -29.46 47.38
N ILE A 385 -19.39 -29.10 48.65
CA ILE A 385 -18.52 -27.97 49.02
C ILE A 385 -17.07 -28.21 48.58
N SER A 386 -16.59 -29.46 48.55
CA SER A 386 -15.25 -29.79 48.07
C SER A 386 -15.16 -29.88 46.54
N ALA A 387 -16.22 -30.30 45.85
CA ALA A 387 -16.32 -30.24 44.38
C ALA A 387 -16.33 -28.79 43.85
N ASP A 388 -17.00 -27.88 44.56
CA ASP A 388 -17.03 -26.46 44.18
C ASP A 388 -15.66 -25.77 44.31
N LYS A 389 -14.73 -26.27 45.15
CA LYS A 389 -13.35 -25.76 45.18
C LYS A 389 -12.63 -25.95 43.84
N GLY A 390 -12.96 -27.00 43.09
CA GLY A 390 -12.47 -27.21 41.73
C GLY A 390 -12.96 -26.11 40.78
N VAL A 391 -14.24 -25.74 40.88
CA VAL A 391 -14.85 -24.67 40.08
C VAL A 391 -14.20 -23.32 40.38
N TYR A 392 -13.91 -23.00 41.65
CA TYR A 392 -13.16 -21.79 42.00
C TYR A 392 -11.75 -21.79 41.42
N SER A 393 -11.02 -22.92 41.45
CA SER A 393 -9.67 -22.99 40.85
C SER A 393 -9.67 -22.85 39.32
N VAL A 394 -10.73 -23.33 38.65
CA VAL A 394 -10.88 -23.21 37.20
C VAL A 394 -11.30 -21.79 36.82
N LEU A 395 -12.21 -21.16 37.57
CA LEU A 395 -12.55 -19.73 37.41
C LEU A 395 -11.35 -18.82 37.66
N GLU A 396 -10.51 -19.14 38.64
CA GLU A 396 -9.26 -18.43 38.93
C GLU A 396 -8.19 -18.66 37.85
N GLY A 397 -8.27 -19.78 37.11
CA GLY A 397 -7.42 -20.09 35.96
C GLY A 397 -7.86 -19.48 34.63
N LEU A 398 -9.16 -19.27 34.40
CA LEU A 398 -9.72 -18.83 33.11
C LEU A 398 -9.62 -17.33 32.83
N ALA A 399 -9.24 -16.53 33.82
CA ALA A 399 -9.10 -15.08 33.65
C ALA A 399 -7.98 -14.53 34.54
N LYS A 400 -6.78 -15.12 34.44
CA LYS A 400 -5.61 -14.49 35.07
C LYS A 400 -5.38 -13.15 34.39
N VAL A 401 -5.61 -12.10 35.17
CA VAL A 401 -5.33 -10.70 34.78
C VAL A 401 -3.91 -10.57 34.23
N ASP A 402 -2.98 -11.40 34.71
CA ASP A 402 -1.60 -11.49 34.22
C ASP A 402 -1.49 -11.91 32.75
N ASP A 403 -2.31 -12.85 32.28
CA ASP A 403 -2.28 -13.32 30.88
C ASP A 403 -2.86 -12.25 29.94
N VAL A 404 -3.91 -11.55 30.40
CA VAL A 404 -4.48 -10.41 29.67
C VAL A 404 -3.48 -9.25 29.62
N ASN A 405 -2.82 -8.95 30.74
CA ASN A 405 -1.78 -7.92 30.79
C ASN A 405 -0.58 -8.28 29.90
N LYS A 406 -0.19 -9.56 29.86
CA LYS A 406 0.87 -10.03 28.98
C LYS A 406 0.50 -9.86 27.51
N ALA A 407 -0.69 -10.28 27.11
CA ALA A 407 -1.17 -10.10 25.74
C ALA A 407 -1.27 -8.61 25.35
N LEU A 408 -1.72 -7.75 26.28
CA LEU A 408 -1.79 -6.31 26.06
C LEU A 408 -0.38 -5.71 25.88
N LEU A 409 0.58 -6.12 26.70
CA LEU A 409 1.98 -5.69 26.58
C LEU A 409 2.61 -6.14 25.25
N GLU A 410 2.32 -7.36 24.80
CA GLU A 410 2.78 -7.85 23.49
C GLU A 410 2.20 -7.02 22.33
N VAL A 411 0.91 -6.68 22.38
CA VAL A 411 0.27 -5.79 21.40
C VAL A 411 0.87 -4.38 21.44
N CYS A 412 1.11 -3.83 22.63
CA CYS A 412 1.77 -2.53 22.78
C CYS A 412 3.18 -2.55 22.19
N ALA A 413 3.98 -3.58 22.48
CA ALA A 413 5.32 -3.75 21.93
C ALA A 413 5.28 -3.87 20.39
N GLU A 414 4.32 -4.61 19.84
CA GLU A 414 4.17 -4.73 18.38
C GLU A 414 3.79 -3.39 17.74
N LEU A 415 2.90 -2.62 18.37
CA LEU A 415 2.52 -1.28 17.91
C LEU A 415 3.67 -0.29 17.98
N GLU A 416 4.54 -0.38 19.00
CA GLU A 416 5.74 0.46 19.12
C GLU A 416 6.77 0.19 18.02
N THR A 417 6.81 -1.03 17.47
CA THR A 417 7.70 -1.36 16.34
C THR A 417 7.19 -0.88 14.98
N LYS A 418 5.90 -0.52 14.88
CA LYS A 418 5.30 -0.08 13.61
C LYS A 418 5.55 1.42 13.43
N ALA A 419 5.98 1.80 12.23
CA ALA A 419 6.14 3.20 11.88
C ALA A 419 4.80 3.95 12.00
N PRO A 420 4.77 5.14 12.61
CA PRO A 420 3.56 5.96 12.65
C PRO A 420 3.03 6.22 11.24
N GLN A 421 1.71 6.15 11.06
CA GLN A 421 1.08 6.40 9.76
C GLN A 421 1.47 7.77 9.16
N ALA A 422 1.68 8.77 10.03
CA ALA A 422 2.15 10.10 9.62
C ALA A 422 3.53 10.06 8.95
N ASP A 423 4.44 9.20 9.44
CA ASP A 423 5.78 9.06 8.88
C ASP A 423 5.77 8.32 7.54
N LEU A 424 4.90 7.31 7.39
CA LEU A 424 4.68 6.63 6.10
C LEU A 424 4.15 7.61 5.03
N VAL A 425 3.15 8.41 5.36
CA VAL A 425 2.60 9.44 4.45
C VAL A 425 3.66 10.48 4.11
N LYS A 426 4.52 10.86 5.07
CA LYS A 426 5.63 11.77 4.84
C LYS A 426 6.67 11.17 3.89
N MET A 427 7.04 9.89 4.07
CA MET A 427 7.95 9.19 3.17
C MET A 427 7.38 9.05 1.77
N GLU A 428 6.10 8.72 1.63
CA GLU A 428 5.42 8.64 0.33
C GLU A 428 5.49 9.98 -0.42
N ARG A 429 5.22 11.10 0.26
CA ARG A 429 5.35 12.44 -0.31
C ARG A 429 6.77 12.76 -0.74
N GLN A 430 7.77 12.39 0.07
CA GLN A 430 9.18 12.58 -0.28
C GLN A 430 9.57 11.74 -1.49
N GLN A 431 9.15 10.47 -1.54
CA GLN A 431 9.38 9.59 -2.69
C GLN A 431 8.72 10.12 -3.96
N ALA A 432 7.51 10.66 -3.87
CA ALA A 432 6.82 11.29 -4.99
C ALA A 432 7.59 12.52 -5.51
N GLN A 433 8.12 13.36 -4.63
CA GLN A 433 8.97 14.50 -5.01
C GLN A 433 10.25 14.05 -5.71
N VAL A 434 10.90 13.00 -5.20
CA VAL A 434 12.09 12.40 -5.81
C VAL A 434 11.76 11.85 -7.21
N ASN A 435 10.69 11.07 -7.33
CA ASN A 435 10.24 10.52 -8.61
C ASN A 435 9.90 11.61 -9.63
N MET A 436 9.23 12.68 -9.19
CA MET A 436 8.91 13.82 -10.05
C MET A 436 10.19 14.55 -10.50
N GLY A 437 11.16 14.72 -9.60
CA GLY A 437 12.47 15.27 -9.93
C GLY A 437 13.25 14.41 -10.92
N PHE A 438 13.21 13.08 -10.78
CA PHE A 438 13.79 12.18 -11.77
C PHE A 438 13.07 12.27 -13.11
N ALA A 439 11.74 12.20 -13.13
CA ALA A 439 10.95 12.26 -14.36
C ALA A 439 11.19 13.55 -15.15
N GLN A 440 11.31 14.70 -14.49
CA GLN A 440 11.64 15.98 -15.12
C GLN A 440 13.06 16.03 -15.69
N ASN A 441 13.98 15.19 -15.20
CA ASN A 441 15.38 15.16 -15.61
C ASN A 441 15.70 14.01 -16.59
N LEU A 442 14.76 13.12 -16.91
CA LEU A 442 15.05 11.99 -17.79
C LEU A 442 15.27 12.42 -19.25
N HIS A 443 14.62 13.49 -19.72
CA HIS A 443 14.79 13.98 -21.10
C HIS A 443 14.89 15.51 -21.17
N VAL A 444 16.03 16.06 -20.73
CA VAL A 444 16.33 17.49 -20.81
C VAL A 444 17.60 17.72 -21.61
N ALA A 445 17.59 18.77 -22.44
CA ALA A 445 18.77 19.25 -23.12
C ALA A 445 18.82 20.78 -23.09
N ARG A 446 20.04 21.32 -23.01
CA ARG A 446 20.31 22.75 -22.88
C ARG A 446 21.54 23.12 -23.68
N TRP A 447 21.38 24.10 -24.55
CA TRP A 447 22.46 24.68 -25.32
C TRP A 447 22.62 26.17 -25.02
N LEU A 448 23.84 26.67 -25.16
CA LEU A 448 24.21 28.06 -24.89
C LEU A 448 24.75 28.71 -26.16
N TRP A 449 24.30 29.94 -26.41
CA TRP A 449 24.84 30.81 -27.44
C TRP A 449 25.84 31.79 -26.80
N LYS A 450 27.13 31.58 -27.04
CA LYS A 450 28.22 32.39 -26.49
C LYS A 450 28.84 33.34 -27.50
N SER A 451 28.73 33.06 -28.80
CA SER A 451 29.40 33.85 -29.83
C SER A 451 28.87 35.28 -29.95
N GLY A 452 27.62 35.52 -29.53
CA GLY A 452 26.94 36.81 -29.68
C GLY A 452 26.71 37.23 -31.13
N ARG A 453 26.99 36.34 -32.10
CA ARG A 453 26.83 36.55 -33.53
C ARG A 453 25.83 35.54 -34.09
N VAL A 454 24.92 36.02 -34.93
CA VAL A 454 23.95 35.19 -35.67
C VAL A 454 24.54 34.78 -37.01
N LYS A 455 24.11 33.63 -37.55
CA LYS A 455 24.40 33.17 -38.91
C LYS A 455 23.53 33.91 -39.94
N THR A 456 23.81 33.68 -41.22
CA THR A 456 22.98 34.14 -42.34
C THR A 456 21.50 33.80 -42.09
N GLY A 457 20.61 34.77 -42.31
CA GLY A 457 19.19 34.62 -42.00
C GLY A 457 18.80 34.89 -40.54
N GLY A 458 19.75 35.32 -39.68
CA GLY A 458 19.47 35.65 -38.28
C GLY A 458 19.35 34.44 -37.37
N LEU A 459 19.86 33.28 -37.80
CA LEU A 459 19.81 32.04 -37.04
C LEU A 459 20.86 32.03 -35.92
N VAL A 460 20.50 31.51 -34.75
CA VAL A 460 21.39 31.46 -33.58
C VAL A 460 22.27 30.21 -33.68
N PRO A 461 23.60 30.32 -33.84
CA PRO A 461 24.49 29.18 -33.76
C PRO A 461 24.70 28.83 -32.28
N TRP A 462 24.06 27.76 -31.82
CA TRP A 462 24.34 27.24 -30.48
C TRP A 462 25.79 26.76 -30.44
N ASN A 463 26.58 27.19 -29.46
CA ASN A 463 28.03 26.91 -29.43
C ASN A 463 28.39 25.86 -28.39
N VAL A 464 27.61 25.75 -27.31
CA VAL A 464 27.94 24.87 -26.19
C VAL A 464 26.74 24.05 -25.79
N GLN A 465 26.87 22.74 -25.78
CA GLN A 465 25.93 21.84 -25.10
C GLN A 465 26.24 21.83 -23.61
N ALA A 466 25.38 22.45 -22.81
CA ALA A 466 25.54 22.50 -21.36
C ALA A 466 25.01 21.22 -20.69
N VAL A 467 23.88 20.70 -21.18
CA VAL A 467 23.24 19.47 -20.67
C VAL A 467 22.58 18.75 -21.85
N ASN A 468 22.65 17.42 -21.88
CA ASN A 468 21.84 16.58 -22.75
C ASN A 468 21.71 15.21 -22.08
N SER A 469 20.57 14.94 -21.42
CA SER A 469 20.33 13.68 -20.72
C SER A 469 19.90 12.54 -21.65
N ALA A 470 19.55 12.85 -22.91
CA ALA A 470 19.10 11.89 -23.91
C ALA A 470 19.73 12.19 -25.29
N PRO A 471 21.04 11.93 -25.46
CA PRO A 471 21.80 12.27 -26.67
C PRO A 471 21.34 11.50 -27.91
N ASP A 472 20.67 10.37 -27.71
CA ASP A 472 20.00 9.55 -28.70
C ASP A 472 18.65 10.11 -29.15
N ASN A 473 18.05 11.03 -28.39
CA ASN A 473 16.86 11.76 -28.79
C ASN A 473 17.20 13.17 -29.33
N TYR A 474 18.11 13.88 -28.66
CA TYR A 474 18.49 15.25 -28.98
C TYR A 474 19.83 15.32 -29.70
N PHE A 475 19.78 15.38 -31.03
CA PHE A 475 20.97 15.52 -31.87
C PHE A 475 21.28 17.00 -32.12
N TRP A 476 22.52 17.36 -31.87
CA TRP A 476 23.05 18.69 -32.11
C TRP A 476 24.54 18.59 -32.43
N GLU A 477 25.03 19.50 -33.26
CA GLU A 477 26.45 19.65 -33.55
C GLU A 477 26.88 21.08 -33.23
N GLU A 478 28.13 21.24 -32.83
CA GLU A 478 28.71 22.54 -32.49
C GLU A 478 28.50 23.56 -33.61
N ASP A 479 28.14 24.78 -33.21
CA ASP A 479 27.80 25.91 -34.07
C ASP A 479 26.58 25.73 -34.98
N LYS A 480 25.89 24.59 -35.00
CA LYS A 480 24.61 24.46 -35.73
C LYS A 480 23.51 25.27 -35.04
N SER A 481 22.61 25.81 -35.88
CA SER A 481 21.44 26.57 -35.42
C SER A 481 20.19 25.72 -35.21
N THR A 482 20.29 24.42 -35.47
CA THR A 482 19.20 23.47 -35.43
C THR A 482 19.52 22.39 -34.41
N VAL A 483 18.52 22.04 -33.61
CA VAL A 483 18.51 20.85 -32.77
C VAL A 483 17.52 19.89 -33.40
N VAL A 484 17.92 18.64 -33.60
CA VAL A 484 17.07 17.58 -34.16
C VAL A 484 16.57 16.72 -33.02
N VAL A 485 15.27 16.50 -32.99
CA VAL A 485 14.59 15.64 -32.01
C VAL A 485 14.07 14.42 -32.75
N VAL A 486 14.43 13.21 -32.31
CA VAL A 486 14.16 11.96 -33.03
C VAL A 486 12.88 11.27 -32.57
N ALA A 487 12.63 11.22 -31.27
CA ALA A 487 11.44 10.60 -30.73
C ALA A 487 10.22 11.51 -30.97
N PRO A 488 9.08 10.98 -31.48
CA PRO A 488 7.85 11.74 -31.54
C PRO A 488 7.31 11.98 -30.12
N GLY A 489 6.70 13.14 -29.89
CA GLY A 489 6.12 13.45 -28.59
C GLY A 489 5.80 14.92 -28.39
N LEU A 490 5.33 15.25 -27.19
CA LEU A 490 5.13 16.62 -26.75
C LEU A 490 6.42 17.14 -26.13
N TYR A 491 6.87 18.31 -26.59
CA TYR A 491 8.11 18.93 -26.12
C TYR A 491 7.84 20.33 -25.58
N GLU A 492 8.46 20.64 -24.45
CA GLU A 492 8.55 22.00 -23.93
C GLU A 492 9.87 22.64 -24.39
N VAL A 493 9.78 23.82 -25.00
CA VAL A 493 10.95 24.60 -25.41
C VAL A 493 10.96 25.94 -24.69
N SER A 494 11.95 26.13 -23.83
CA SER A 494 12.18 27.40 -23.14
C SER A 494 13.48 28.02 -23.65
N PHE A 495 13.47 29.34 -23.89
CA PHE A 495 14.65 30.08 -24.30
C PHE A 495 14.70 31.46 -23.63
N ALA A 496 15.92 31.93 -23.38
CA ALA A 496 16.16 33.26 -22.82
C ALA A 496 17.29 33.96 -23.60
N PHE A 497 17.03 35.19 -24.02
CA PHE A 497 17.99 36.03 -24.72
C PHE A 497 18.23 37.30 -23.91
N PHE A 498 19.46 37.49 -23.47
CA PHE A 498 19.88 38.66 -22.73
C PHE A 498 20.54 39.65 -23.69
N ASN A 499 19.96 40.84 -23.83
CA ASN A 499 20.55 41.89 -24.63
C ASN A 499 21.16 42.96 -23.71
N GLY A 500 22.36 43.43 -24.07
CA GLY A 500 23.03 44.51 -23.35
C GLY A 500 22.25 45.82 -23.42
N ALA A 501 22.36 46.66 -22.39
CA ALA A 501 21.74 47.99 -22.35
C ALA A 501 22.13 48.80 -23.59
N GLY A 502 21.14 49.40 -24.27
CA GLY A 502 21.35 50.27 -25.43
C GLY A 502 21.29 49.59 -26.82
N LYS A 503 21.14 48.26 -26.93
CA LYS A 503 20.98 47.58 -28.22
C LYS A 503 19.52 47.49 -28.66
N ARG A 504 19.29 47.47 -29.99
CA ARG A 504 17.96 47.30 -30.62
C ARG A 504 17.21 46.11 -30.03
N ARG A 505 15.90 46.24 -29.85
CA ARG A 505 15.03 45.21 -29.27
C ARG A 505 15.04 43.96 -30.18
N PRO A 506 15.49 42.79 -29.71
CA PRO A 506 15.49 41.60 -30.53
C PRO A 506 14.06 41.06 -30.68
N ILE A 507 13.74 40.56 -31.87
CA ILE A 507 12.57 39.73 -32.13
C ILE A 507 13.11 38.31 -32.23
N VAL A 508 12.69 37.43 -31.34
CA VAL A 508 13.13 36.04 -31.30
C VAL A 508 12.01 35.17 -31.84
N ARG A 509 12.33 34.30 -32.80
CA ARG A 509 11.36 33.37 -33.39
C ARG A 509 11.84 31.94 -33.19
N LEU A 510 10.98 31.10 -32.62
CA LEU A 510 11.18 29.65 -32.58
C LEU A 510 10.65 29.05 -33.88
N GLN A 511 11.50 28.31 -34.57
CA GLN A 511 11.15 27.62 -35.81
C GLN A 511 11.17 26.11 -35.61
N VAL A 512 10.12 25.43 -36.07
CA VAL A 512 10.03 23.96 -36.14
C VAL A 512 9.88 23.60 -37.60
N GLN A 513 10.83 22.81 -38.13
CA GLN A 513 10.86 22.42 -39.55
C GLN A 513 10.79 23.60 -40.54
N GLY A 514 11.35 24.76 -40.15
CA GLY A 514 11.36 25.98 -40.96
C GLY A 514 10.16 26.91 -40.75
N GLU A 515 9.11 26.45 -40.06
CA GLU A 515 7.92 27.25 -39.77
C GLU A 515 8.00 27.92 -38.40
N VAL A 516 7.54 29.17 -38.31
CA VAL A 516 7.56 29.93 -37.04
C VAL A 516 6.38 29.49 -36.17
N VAL A 517 6.69 28.86 -35.04
CA VAL A 517 5.67 28.37 -34.08
C VAL A 517 5.47 29.30 -32.89
N ALA A 518 6.49 30.10 -32.55
CA ALA A 518 6.40 31.10 -31.48
C ALA A 518 7.27 32.31 -31.79
N THR A 519 6.79 33.49 -31.40
CA THR A 519 7.54 34.75 -31.51
C THR A 519 7.56 35.45 -30.17
N ALA A 520 8.75 35.69 -29.64
CA ALA A 520 8.94 36.47 -28.42
C ALA A 520 9.45 37.87 -28.77
N THR A 521 8.73 38.87 -28.30
CA THR A 521 9.12 40.28 -28.33
C THR A 521 9.08 40.82 -26.90
N LYS A 522 9.98 41.74 -26.56
CA LYS A 522 9.90 42.40 -25.24
C LYS A 522 8.55 43.13 -25.16
N PRO A 523 7.71 42.90 -24.13
CA PRO A 523 6.46 43.63 -23.99
C PRO A 523 6.78 45.12 -24.01
N THR A 524 6.14 45.85 -24.91
CA THR A 524 6.15 47.30 -24.89
C THR A 524 5.56 47.66 -23.54
N SER A 525 6.37 48.12 -22.59
CA SER A 525 5.84 48.80 -21.42
C SER A 525 4.88 49.84 -21.96
N MET A 526 3.58 49.66 -21.74
CA MET A 526 2.61 50.70 -22.04
C MET A 526 3.16 51.95 -21.37
N ALA A 527 3.58 52.90 -22.20
CA ALA A 527 3.95 54.21 -21.73
C ALA A 527 2.73 54.70 -20.96
N ASN A 528 2.89 54.84 -19.66
CA ASN A 528 1.90 55.41 -18.77
C ASN A 528 1.55 56.77 -19.39
N GLY A 529 0.37 56.85 -19.99
CA GLY A 529 -0.14 58.06 -20.61
C GLY A 529 -0.36 59.09 -19.52
N GLY A 530 0.65 59.92 -19.28
CA GLY A 530 0.48 61.16 -18.55
C GLY A 530 -0.39 62.11 -19.39
N GLY A 531 -1.71 61.97 -19.28
CA GLY A 531 -2.66 63.09 -19.39
C GLY A 531 -3.07 63.43 -17.95
N GLY A 532 -2.91 64.64 -17.42
CA GLY A 532 -2.79 65.92 -18.09
C GLY A 532 -4.18 66.49 -18.37
N GLY A 533 -4.80 67.10 -17.35
CA GLY A 533 -5.86 68.10 -17.48
C GLY A 533 -7.30 67.60 -17.29
N GLY A 534 -7.96 68.14 -16.26
CA GLY A 534 -9.40 68.02 -16.01
C GLY A 534 -9.73 67.80 -14.55
#